data_AF-R7PR30-F1
#
_entry.id   AF-R7PR30-F1
#
_cell.length_a   1.000
_cell.length_b   1.000
_cell.length_c   1.000
_cell.angle_alpha   90.00
_cell.angle_beta   90.00
_cell.angle_gamma   90.00
#
_symmetry.space_group_name_H-M   'P 1'
#
loop_
_entity.id
_entity.type
_entity.pdbx_description
1 polymer ?
#
loop_
_entity_poly.entity_id
_entity_poly.type
_entity_poly.pdbx_seq_one_letter_code
_entity_poly.pdbx_strand_id
1 'polypeptide(L)' 'MVKRCFLCHRKEDPKTGLCTNKNCVRSKPIIKEKADKT' A
#
# COMPACT_ATOMS: atom_id res chain seq x y z
N MET A 1 -5.85 -14.69 -4.35
CA MET A 1 -4.37 -14.55 -4.37
C MET A 1 -3.96 -13.44 -3.41
N VAL A 2 -3.13 -13.75 -2.41
CA VAL A 2 -2.62 -12.73 -1.48
C VAL A 2 -1.50 -11.97 -2.19
N LYS A 3 -1.71 -10.70 -2.52
CA LYS A 3 -0.64 -9.85 -3.05
C LYS A 3 0.45 -9.74 -2.00
N ARG A 4 1.70 -9.87 -2.44
CA ARG A 4 2.88 -9.63 -1.60
C ARG A 4 3.44 -8.29 -2.03
N CYS A 5 3.81 -7.47 -1.06
CA CYS A 5 4.38 -6.18 -1.36
C CYS A 5 5.80 -6.35 -1.91
N PHE A 6 6.09 -5.62 -2.99
CA PHE A 6 7.32 -5.74 -3.77
C PHE A 6 8.60 -5.40 -2.98
N LEU A 7 8.54 -4.50 -2.00
CA LEU A 7 9.73 -4.10 -1.22
C LEU A 7 9.97 -5.02 -0.01
N CYS A 8 8.91 -5.30 0.75
CA CYS A 8 9.00 -6.01 2.02
C CYS A 8 8.83 -7.54 1.85
N HIS A 9 8.39 -8.01 0.67
CA HIS A 9 7.92 -9.39 0.37
C HIS A 9 6.85 -9.94 1.33
N ARG A 10 6.34 -9.12 2.24
CA ARG A 10 5.27 -9.45 3.19
C ARG A 10 3.89 -9.34 2.54
N LYS A 11 2.89 -9.83 3.25
CA LYS A 11 1.48 -9.77 2.84
C LYS A 11 1.04 -8.31 2.66
N GLU A 12 0.39 -8.05 1.55
CA GLU A 12 -0.31 -6.81 1.24
C GLU A 12 -1.79 -6.96 1.59
N ASP A 13 -2.39 -5.92 2.16
CA ASP A 13 -3.83 -5.87 2.43
C ASP A 13 -4.59 -5.83 1.10
N PRO A 14 -5.45 -6.82 0.80
CA PRO A 14 -6.13 -6.90 -0.50
C PRO A 14 -7.17 -5.80 -0.70
N LYS A 15 -7.67 -5.18 0.38
CA LYS A 15 -8.65 -4.09 0.33
C LYS A 15 -8.02 -2.74 0.00
N THR A 16 -6.81 -2.48 0.49
CA THR A 16 -6.15 -1.16 0.38
C THR A 16 -4.96 -1.17 -0.57
N GLY A 17 -4.42 -2.36 -0.90
CA GLY A 17 -3.18 -2.49 -1.69
C GLY A 17 -1.93 -2.02 -0.94
N LEU A 18 -1.97 -1.95 0.40
CA LEU A 18 -0.88 -1.47 1.25
C LEU A 18 -0.12 -2.64 1.91
N CYS A 19 1.20 -2.51 2.11
CA CYS A 19 1.95 -3.53 2.87
C CYS A 19 1.40 -3.54 4.31
N THR A 20 1.15 -4.71 4.88
CA THR A 20 0.72 -4.86 6.30
C THR A 20 1.82 -4.47 7.30
N ASN A 21 3.06 -4.29 6.83
CA ASN A 21 4.22 -4.02 7.68
C ASN A 21 4.42 -2.53 7.96
N LYS A 22 4.08 -2.03 9.14
CA LYS A 22 4.21 -0.62 9.55
C LYS A 22 5.54 0.08 9.19
N ASN A 23 6.65 -0.66 9.07
CA ASN A 23 7.97 -0.14 8.71
C ASN A 23 8.21 -0.04 7.18
N CYS A 24 7.31 -0.55 6.35
CA CYS A 24 7.42 -0.49 4.90
C CYS A 24 6.88 0.85 4.37
N VAL A 25 7.58 1.45 3.42
CA VAL A 25 7.19 2.71 2.76
C VAL A 25 5.77 2.61 2.16
N ARG A 26 5.36 1.43 1.69
CA ARG A 26 4.03 1.14 1.12
C ARG A 26 2.94 0.81 2.15
N SER A 27 3.22 0.97 3.44
CA SER A 27 2.21 0.71 4.49
C SER A 27 1.35 1.90 4.81
N LYS A 28 1.80 3.09 4.40
CA LYS A 28 0.96 4.27 4.41
C LYS A 28 0.37 4.41 3.01
N PRO A 29 -0.93 4.73 2.90
CA PRO A 29 -1.45 5.22 1.64
C PRO A 29 -0.61 6.45 1.27
N ILE A 30 -0.15 6.50 0.03
CA ILE A 30 0.26 7.79 -0.54
C ILE A 30 -1.00 8.63 -0.42
N ILE A 31 -0.99 9.59 0.50
CA ILE A 31 -2.12 10.46 0.75
C ILE A 31 -2.36 11.12 -0.60
N LYS A 32 -3.36 10.63 -1.33
CA LYS A 32 -3.92 11.36 -2.44
C LYS A 32 -4.66 12.51 -1.75
N GLU A 33 -3.91 13.55 -1.39
CA GLU A 33 -4.44 14.89 -1.60
C GLU A 33 -5.01 14.83 -3.00
N LYS A 34 -6.33 14.97 -3.04
CA LYS A 34 -7.19 14.59 -4.14
C LYS A 34 -6.45 14.92 -5.43
N ALA A 35 -6.26 13.93 -6.29
CA ALA A 35 -6.09 14.23 -7.70
C ALA A 35 -7.40 14.88 -8.12
N ASP A 36 -7.51 16.18 -7.83
CA ASP A 36 -8.21 17.15 -8.61
C ASP A 36 -7.68 16.98 -10.04
N LYS A 37 -8.29 16.04 -10.76
CA LYS A 37 -8.45 16.18 -12.19
C LYS A 37 -9.76 16.92 -12.36
N THR A 38 -9.70 18.23 -12.15
CA THR A 38 -10.49 19.16 -12.96
C THR A 38 -9.96 19.09 -14.40
#